data_AF-A0AAV9AVD6-F1
#
_entry.id   AF-A0AAV9AVD6-F1
#
_cell.length_a   1.000
_cell.length_b   1.000
_cell.length_c   1.000
_cell.angle_alpha   90.00
_cell.angle_beta   90.00
_cell.angle_gamma   90.00
#
_symmetry.space_group_name_H-M   'P 1'
#
loop_
_entity.id
_entity.type
_entity.pdbx_description
1 polymer ?
#
loop_
_entity_poly.entity_id
_entity_poly.type
_entity_poly.pdbx_seq_one_letter_code
_entity_poly.pdbx_strand_id
1 'polypeptide(L)'
;MIHSFLIISRRSKKCQGTDYLEQESLCGRPLGLQFCAATGDLYIADAYYGLLMVGPEGGLATQLATAADGQPFVLTNAVDVNQETGELA
;
A
#
# COMPACT_ATOMS: atom_id res chain seq x y z
N MET A 1 -13.02 -17.09 -0.99
CA MET A 1 -12.35 -16.80 -2.28
C MET A 1 -11.19 -15.88 -1.99
N ILE A 2 -9.96 -16.33 -2.24
CA ILE A 2 -8.78 -15.47 -2.10
C ILE A 2 -8.75 -14.64 -3.39
N HIS A 3 -9.16 -13.37 -3.34
CA HIS A 3 -8.87 -12.46 -4.43
C HIS A 3 -7.35 -12.23 -4.40
N SER A 4 -6.67 -12.62 -5.47
CA SER A 4 -5.25 -12.31 -5.62
C SER A 4 -5.09 -10.80 -5.74
N PHE A 5 -4.71 -10.13 -4.66
CA PHE A 5 -4.36 -8.72 -4.68
C PHE A 5 -2.99 -8.56 -5.34
N LEU A 6 -2.96 -8.05 -6.57
CA LEU A 6 -1.72 -7.52 -7.14
C LEU A 6 -1.48 -6.15 -6.50
N ILE A 7 -0.66 -6.12 -5.45
CA ILE A 7 -0.25 -4.89 -4.79
C ILE A 7 0.84 -4.23 -5.63
N ILE A 8 0.43 -3.70 -6.78
CA ILE A 8 1.29 -2.96 -7.68
C ILE A 8 0.82 -1.52 -7.63
N SER A 9 1.67 -0.63 -7.11
CA SER A 9 1.42 0.81 -7.12
C SER A 9 1.36 1.38 -8.55
N ARG A 10 2.13 0.79 -9.49
CA ARG A 10 2.16 1.21 -10.90
C ARG A 10 2.09 0.07 -11.91
N ARG A 11 1.14 0.12 -12.84
CA ARG A 11 1.07 -0.76 -14.03
C ARG A 11 2.19 -0.46 -15.05
N SER A 12 3.44 -0.70 -14.67
CA SER A 12 4.57 -0.70 -15.59
C SER A 12 4.96 -2.13 -15.92
N LYS A 13 5.23 -2.44 -17.20
CA LYS A 13 5.82 -3.74 -17.60
C LYS A 13 7.16 -4.01 -16.90
N LYS A 14 7.83 -2.95 -16.44
CA LYS A 14 9.08 -3.08 -15.68
C LYS A 14 8.83 -3.74 -14.31
N CYS A 15 7.69 -3.46 -13.69
CA CYS A 15 7.27 -4.05 -12.41
C CYS A 15 6.80 -5.51 -12.51
N GLN A 16 7.10 -6.18 -13.62
CA GLN A 16 6.74 -7.57 -13.88
C GLN A 16 8.04 -8.36 -14.08
N GLY A 17 8.33 -9.34 -13.21
CA GLY A 17 9.51 -10.20 -13.33
C GLY A 17 10.40 -10.23 -12.08
N THR A 18 11.60 -10.79 -12.23
CA THR A 18 12.54 -11.07 -11.13
C THR A 18 13.45 -9.89 -10.76
N ASP A 19 13.53 -8.84 -11.59
CA ASP A 19 14.36 -7.65 -11.36
C ASP A 19 13.69 -6.63 -10.40
N TYR A 20 12.74 -7.11 -9.58
CA TYR A 20 11.96 -6.27 -8.67
C TYR A 20 12.85 -5.49 -7.69
N LEU A 21 13.94 -6.09 -7.21
CA LEU A 21 14.87 -5.46 -6.27
C LEU A 21 15.54 -4.19 -6.82
N GLU A 22 15.83 -4.14 -8.12
CA GLU A 22 16.43 -2.95 -8.76
C GLU A 22 15.38 -1.86 -9.03
N GLN A 23 14.10 -2.21 -8.95
CA GLN A 23 12.99 -1.35 -9.36
C GLN A 23 12.01 -1.06 -8.23
N GLU A 24 12.31 -1.42 -6.99
CA GLU A 24 11.42 -1.21 -5.85
C GLU A 24 11.01 0.27 -5.72
N SER A 25 11.93 1.21 -5.94
CA SER A 25 11.63 2.64 -5.93
C SER A 25 10.67 3.08 -7.06
N LEU A 26 10.63 2.34 -8.17
CA LEU A 26 9.72 2.56 -9.30
C LEU A 26 8.39 1.83 -9.10
N CYS A 27 8.40 0.65 -8.50
CA CYS A 27 7.28 -0.27 -8.45
C CYS A 27 6.52 -0.23 -7.12
N GLY A 28 7.13 0.37 -6.10
CA GLY A 28 6.69 0.29 -4.72
C GLY A 28 7.31 -0.93 -4.03
N ARG A 29 7.32 -0.90 -2.71
CA ARG A 29 7.73 -2.01 -1.84
C ARG A 29 6.80 -2.02 -0.62
N PRO A 30 5.68 -2.77 -0.68
CA PRO A 30 4.78 -2.95 0.46
C PRO A 30 5.51 -3.63 1.63
N LEU A 31 5.52 -3.00 2.79
CA LEU A 31 6.15 -3.51 4.03
C LEU A 31 5.11 -3.85 5.10
N GLY A 32 4.01 -3.12 5.16
CA GLY A 32 2.90 -3.36 6.08
C GLY A 32 1.57 -3.44 5.34
N LEU A 33 0.70 -4.36 5.79
CA LEU A 33 -0.60 -4.64 5.18
C LEU A 33 -1.63 -4.87 6.28
N GLN A 34 -2.77 -4.19 6.20
CA GLN A 34 -3.85 -4.40 7.15
C GLN A 34 -5.21 -4.17 6.48
N PHE A 35 -6.14 -5.12 6.66
CA PHE A 35 -7.52 -4.94 6.22
C PHE A 35 -8.33 -4.16 7.25
N CYS A 36 -9.24 -3.31 6.77
CA CYS A 36 -10.37 -2.82 7.56
C CYS A 36 -11.52 -3.83 7.42
N ALA A 37 -11.90 -4.51 8.50
CA ALA A 37 -12.94 -5.54 8.46
C ALA A 37 -14.32 -4.98 8.11
N ALA A 38 -14.58 -3.72 8.46
CA ALA A 38 -15.87 -3.08 8.22
C ALA A 38 -16.11 -2.78 6.73
N THR A 39 -15.07 -2.37 5.99
CA THR A 39 -15.18 -1.95 4.58
C THR A 39 -14.63 -2.98 3.60
N GLY A 40 -13.72 -3.84 4.05
CA GLY A 40 -12.95 -4.75 3.20
C GLY A 40 -11.78 -4.07 2.49
N ASP A 41 -11.47 -2.81 2.80
CA ASP A 41 -10.32 -2.11 2.24
C ASP A 41 -9.00 -2.67 2.78
N LEU A 42 -8.01 -2.81 1.91
CA LEU A 42 -6.63 -3.16 2.25
C LEU A 42 -5.79 -1.89 2.31
N TYR A 43 -5.32 -1.53 3.50
CA TYR A 43 -4.33 -0.47 3.70
C TYR A 43 -2.92 -1.03 3.57
N ILE A 44 -2.04 -0.26 2.94
CA ILE A 44 -0.68 -0.65 2.59
C ILE A 44 0.28 0.45 3.04
N ALA A 45 1.26 0.07 3.86
CA ALA A 45 2.45 0.85 4.11
C ALA A 45 3.50 0.50 3.06
N ASP A 46 3.73 1.40 2.10
CA ASP A 46 4.74 1.25 1.05
C ASP A 46 5.98 2.10 1.37
N ALA A 47 7.16 1.48 1.27
CA ALA A 47 8.43 2.11 1.59
C ALA A 47 8.72 3.41 0.80
N TYR A 48 8.21 3.52 -0.43
CA TYR A 48 8.48 4.62 -1.35
C TYR A 48 7.26 5.48 -1.62
N TYR A 49 6.06 4.90 -1.54
CA TYR A 49 4.82 5.57 -1.89
C TYR A 49 3.95 5.94 -0.69
N GLY A 50 4.41 5.70 0.53
CA GLY A 50 3.71 6.12 1.73
C GLY A 50 2.52 5.23 2.04
N LEU A 51 1.42 5.84 2.47
CA LEU A 51 0.19 5.13 2.79
C LEU A 51 -0.68 4.99 1.54
N LEU A 52 -1.03 3.75 1.19
CA LEU A 52 -1.90 3.40 0.07
C LEU A 52 -3.12 2.61 0.54
N MET A 53 -4.14 2.52 -0.31
CA MET A 53 -5.33 1.68 -0.09
C MET A 53 -5.79 1.01 -1.38
N VAL A 54 -6.27 -0.24 -1.27
CA VAL A 54 -6.98 -0.97 -2.32
C VAL A 54 -8.35 -1.37 -1.78
N GLY A 55 -9.42 -1.07 -2.53
CA GLY A 55 -10.77 -1.46 -2.14
C GLY A 55 -11.02 -2.97 -2.22
N PRO A 56 -12.16 -3.47 -1.72
CA PRO A 56 -12.47 -4.91 -1.67
C PRO A 56 -12.52 -5.59 -3.04
N GLU A 57 -12.79 -4.84 -4.11
CA GLU A 57 -12.78 -5.32 -5.50
C GLU A 57 -11.36 -5.50 -6.07
N GLY A 58 -10.33 -5.16 -5.30
CA GLY A 58 -8.95 -5.18 -5.75
C GLY A 58 -8.63 -4.04 -6.72
N GLY A 59 -7.59 -4.23 -7.53
CA GLY A 59 -7.14 -3.25 -8.53
C GLY A 59 -5.88 -2.50 -8.11
N LEU A 60 -5.71 -1.31 -8.68
CA LEU A 60 -4.56 -0.46 -8.39
C LEU A 60 -4.73 0.25 -7.05
N ALA A 61 -3.65 0.30 -6.28
CA ALA A 61 -3.65 1.03 -5.02
C ALA A 61 -3.76 2.55 -5.25
N THR A 62 -4.56 3.21 -4.43
CA THR A 62 -4.67 4.67 -4.37
C THR A 62 -3.75 5.19 -3.28
N GLN A 63 -2.95 6.21 -3.58
CA GLN A 63 -2.11 6.87 -2.60
C GLN A 63 -2.95 7.81 -1.73
N LEU A 64 -2.92 7.60 -0.41
CA LEU A 64 -3.67 8.39 0.57
C LEU A 64 -2.82 9.49 1.19
N ALA A 65 -1.57 9.17 1.55
CA ALA A 65 -0.66 10.13 2.18
C ALA A 65 0.81 9.80 1.90
N THR A 66 1.62 10.85 1.75
CA THR A 66 3.08 10.78 1.59
C THR A 66 3.85 11.59 2.62
N ALA A 67 3.13 12.28 3.51
CA ALA A 67 3.68 13.14 4.53
C ALA A 67 2.67 13.32 5.68
N ALA A 68 3.18 13.67 6.86
CA ALA A 68 2.40 14.14 8.01
C ALA A 68 3.10 15.35 8.63
N ASP A 69 2.33 16.34 9.08
CA ASP A 69 2.86 17.57 9.70
C ASP A 69 3.96 18.28 8.88
N GLY A 70 3.82 18.25 7.55
CA GLY A 70 4.78 18.84 6.62
C GLY A 70 6.08 18.05 6.46
N GLN A 71 6.23 16.90 7.12
CA GLN A 71 7.38 16.02 6.98
C GLN A 71 7.07 14.84 6.04
N PRO A 72 7.83 14.65 4.96
CA PRO A 72 7.70 13.49 4.09
C PRO A 72 7.95 12.18 4.85
N PHE A 73 7.22 11.14 4.49
CA PHE A 73 7.56 9.80 4.92
C PHE A 73 8.86 9.35 4.27
N VAL A 74 9.80 8.86 5.08
CA VAL A 74 11.09 8.34 4.60
C VAL A 74 11.04 6.82 4.43
N LEU A 75 10.28 6.13 5.29
CA LEU A 75 10.08 4.68 5.24
C LEU A 75 8.77 4.31 5.96
N THR A 76 7.67 4.23 5.23
CA THR A 76 6.39 3.75 5.78
C THR A 76 6.44 2.23 5.90
N ASN A 77 6.61 1.73 7.13
CA ASN A 77 6.96 0.33 7.37
C ASN A 77 5.77 -0.53 7.83
N ALA A 78 4.85 0.06 8.60
CA ALA A 78 3.69 -0.62 9.14
C ALA A 78 2.46 0.27 8.99
N VAL A 79 1.29 -0.36 8.98
CA VAL A 79 0.00 0.29 9.11
C VAL A 79 -0.84 -0.57 10.03
N ASP A 80 -1.52 0.05 10.98
CA ASP A 80 -2.59 -0.57 11.76
C ASP A 80 -3.91 0.17 11.53
N VAL A 81 -5.00 -0.58 11.61
CA VAL A 81 -6.35 -0.04 11.40
C VAL A 81 -7.15 -0.31 12.66
N ASN A 82 -7.57 0.76 13.32
CA ASN A 82 -8.59 0.65 14.37
C ASN A 82 -9.87 0.10 13.74
N GLN A 83 -10.25 -1.12 14.11
CA GLN A 83 -11.36 -1.83 13.48
C GLN A 83 -12.74 -1.25 13.84
N GLU A 84 -12.82 -0.43 14.90
CA GLU A 84 -14.07 0.23 15.29
C GLU A 84 -14.23 1.58 14.60
N THR A 85 -13.14 2.36 14.48
CA THR A 85 -13.20 3.75 13.99
C THR A 85 -12.73 3.93 12.54
N GLY A 86 -11.95 2.98 12.02
CA GLY A 86 -11.26 3.11 10.74
C GLY A 86 -10.03 4.02 10.78
N GLU A 87 -9.63 4.51 11.96
CA GLU A 87 -8.42 5.31 12.13
C GLU A 87 -7.17 4.48 11.84
N LEU A 88 -6.15 5.15 11.28
CA LEU A 88 -4.91 4.54 10.84
C LEU A 88 -3.75 4.99 11.74
N ALA A 89 -2.86 4.06 12.06
CA ALA A 89 -1.62 4.30 12.79
C ALA A 89 -0.40 3.79 12.01
#